data_AF-A0A7V4PCW3-F1
#
_entry.id   AF-A0A7V4PCW3-F1
#
_cell.length_a   1.000
_cell.length_b   1.000
_cell.length_c   1.000
_cell.angle_alpha   90.00
_cell.angle_beta   90.00
_cell.angle_gamma   90.00
#
_symmetry.space_group_name_H-M   'P 1'
#
loop_
_entity.id
_entity.type
_entity.pdbx_description
1 polymer ?
#
loop_
_entity_poly.entity_id
_entity_poly.type
_entity_poly.pdbx_seq_one_letter_code
_entity_poly.pdbx_strand_id
1 'polypeptide(L)'
;MEMEKFKITVYENSLLDKSILNNFNPIIIEKAHDDQVTQKKWGDLVEISVSLSELKTIQENMIHHFEGPEPWYTYGYSTTDNDKIICAFGADDGNNGKVFIFSKNDDKEIYENILRYGEERGIPKDVMNFLPSLK
;
A
#
# COMPACT_ATOMS: atom_id res chain seq x y z
N MET A 1 -17.36 17.23 11.49
CA MET A 1 -16.31 17.16 10.46
C MET A 1 -16.19 15.70 10.09
N GLU A 2 -16.38 15.34 8.82
CA GLU A 2 -16.07 13.99 8.38
C GLU A 2 -14.55 13.78 8.51
N MET A 3 -14.16 12.63 9.05
CA MET A 3 -12.76 12.22 9.05
C MET A 3 -12.34 11.93 7.62
N GLU A 4 -11.21 12.48 7.19
CA GLU A 4 -10.62 12.19 5.89
C GLU A 4 -10.38 10.68 5.74
N LYS A 5 -10.77 10.16 4.58
CA LYS A 5 -10.56 8.77 4.19
C LYS A 5 -9.71 8.69 2.93
N PHE A 6 -9.05 7.55 2.78
CA PHE A 6 -8.28 7.19 1.61
C PHE A 6 -8.83 5.89 1.03
N LYS A 7 -8.93 5.83 -0.30
CA LYS A 7 -9.13 4.58 -1.03
C LYS A 7 -7.76 3.97 -1.29
N ILE A 8 -7.41 2.96 -0.53
CA ILE A 8 -6.12 2.29 -0.62
C ILE A 8 -6.26 0.96 -1.35
N THR A 9 -5.19 0.55 -2.00
CA THR A 9 -5.06 -0.74 -2.69
C THR A 9 -4.10 -1.64 -1.92
N VAL A 10 -4.52 -2.86 -1.65
CA VAL A 10 -3.80 -3.84 -0.83
C VAL A 10 -3.85 -5.19 -1.54
N TYR A 11 -2.72 -5.88 -1.62
CA TYR A 11 -2.69 -7.27 -2.08
C TYR A 11 -3.07 -8.19 -0.94
N GLU A 12 -4.02 -9.11 -1.12
CA GLU A 12 -4.49 -9.94 -0.01
C GLU A 12 -3.36 -10.73 0.68
N ASN A 13 -2.41 -11.28 -0.08
CA ASN A 13 -1.31 -12.05 0.51
C ASN A 13 -0.23 -11.15 1.12
N SER A 14 -0.36 -9.82 1.12
CA SER A 14 0.49 -8.96 1.93
C SER A 14 0.06 -8.92 3.40
N LEU A 15 -1.05 -9.58 3.76
CA LEU A 15 -1.62 -9.59 5.10
C LEU A 15 -1.47 -10.95 5.78
N LEU A 16 -1.29 -10.93 7.11
CA LEU A 16 -1.29 -12.08 7.99
C LEU A 16 -2.68 -12.72 8.06
N ASP A 17 -3.73 -11.89 8.10
CA ASP A 17 -5.13 -12.31 8.09
C ASP A 17 -5.94 -11.45 7.12
N LYS A 18 -6.18 -12.01 5.92
CA LYS A 18 -7.00 -11.39 4.87
C LYS A 18 -8.40 -11.00 5.31
N SER A 19 -8.96 -11.71 6.30
CA SER A 19 -10.34 -11.48 6.74
C SER A 19 -10.53 -10.08 7.34
N ILE A 20 -9.43 -9.41 7.73
CA ILE A 20 -9.43 -8.02 8.19
C ILE A 20 -10.02 -7.06 7.16
N LEU A 21 -9.87 -7.36 5.87
CA LEU A 21 -10.39 -6.54 4.78
C LEU A 21 -11.93 -6.49 4.79
N ASN A 22 -12.61 -7.51 5.31
CA ASN A 22 -14.07 -7.57 5.38
C ASN A 22 -14.67 -6.45 6.24
N ASN A 23 -13.88 -5.85 7.14
CA ASN A 23 -14.30 -4.72 7.97
C ASN A 23 -14.45 -3.42 7.17
N PHE A 24 -13.93 -3.37 5.93
CA PHE A 24 -13.80 -2.15 5.14
C PHE A 24 -14.56 -2.18 3.81
N ASN A 25 -15.52 -3.11 3.65
CA ASN A 25 -16.29 -3.31 2.41
C ASN A 25 -15.39 -3.45 1.17
N PRO A 26 -14.59 -4.53 1.09
CA PRO A 26 -13.54 -4.66 0.09
C PRO A 26 -14.10 -4.79 -1.33
N ILE A 27 -13.41 -4.16 -2.29
CA ILE A 27 -13.68 -4.26 -3.71
C ILE A 27 -12.48 -4.92 -4.39
N ILE A 28 -12.65 -6.09 -4.98
CA ILE A 28 -11.59 -6.72 -5.78
C ILE A 28 -11.45 -5.92 -7.08
N ILE A 29 -10.29 -5.28 -7.27
CA ILE A 29 -9.99 -4.49 -8.47
C ILE A 29 -9.19 -5.30 -9.50
N GLU A 30 -8.42 -6.28 -9.04
CA GLU A 30 -7.73 -7.24 -9.90
C GLU A 30 -7.72 -8.63 -9.24
N LYS A 31 -7.97 -9.68 -10.02
CA LYS A 31 -7.92 -11.05 -9.52
C LYS A 31 -6.50 -11.58 -9.58
N ALA A 32 -6.14 -12.39 -8.58
CA ALA A 32 -4.93 -13.17 -8.41
C ALA A 32 -3.76 -12.74 -9.32
N HIS A 33 -2.93 -11.84 -8.80
CA HIS A 33 -1.66 -11.51 -9.42
C HIS A 33 -0.61 -12.55 -9.01
N ASP A 34 -0.55 -13.65 -9.77
CA ASP A 34 0.56 -14.60 -9.70
C ASP A 34 1.65 -14.12 -10.66
N ASP A 35 2.73 -13.56 -10.11
CA ASP A 35 3.90 -13.26 -10.92
C ASP A 35 4.56 -14.58 -11.33
N GLN A 36 4.37 -14.98 -12.59
CA GLN A 36 4.89 -16.23 -13.12
C GLN A 36 6.42 -16.26 -13.21
N VAL A 37 7.07 -15.09 -13.20
CA VAL A 37 8.52 -14.95 -13.29
C VAL A 37 9.15 -15.12 -11.91
N THR A 38 8.59 -14.47 -10.89
CA THR A 38 9.11 -14.55 -9.52
C THR A 38 8.46 -15.65 -8.67
N GLN A 39 7.43 -16.33 -9.20
CA GLN A 39 6.56 -17.28 -8.49
C GLN A 39 5.91 -16.67 -7.23
N LYS A 40 5.87 -15.34 -7.14
CA LYS A 40 5.23 -14.64 -6.02
C LYS A 40 3.72 -14.69 -6.19
N LYS A 41 3.03 -15.09 -5.12
CA LYS A 41 1.57 -15.15 -5.05
C LYS A 41 1.09 -13.97 -4.26
N TRP A 42 0.70 -12.88 -4.92
CA TRP A 42 0.23 -11.68 -4.22
C TRP A 42 -1.26 -11.75 -3.86
N GLY A 43 -1.99 -12.67 -4.47
CA GLY A 43 -3.44 -12.79 -4.29
C GLY A 43 -4.19 -11.70 -5.05
N ASP A 44 -5.46 -11.52 -4.70
CA ASP A 44 -6.29 -10.48 -5.31
C ASP A 44 -5.78 -9.09 -4.88
N LEU A 45 -5.84 -8.13 -5.79
CA LEU A 45 -5.64 -6.72 -5.46
C LEU A 45 -7.01 -6.13 -5.07
N VAL A 46 -7.07 -5.59 -3.86
CA VAL A 46 -8.32 -5.15 -3.23
C VAL A 46 -8.25 -3.66 -2.91
N GLU A 47 -9.30 -2.92 -3.25
CA GLU A 47 -9.52 -1.53 -2.82
C GLU A 47 -10.39 -1.51 -1.56
N ILE A 48 -9.96 -0.75 -0.55
CA ILE A 48 -10.73 -0.46 0.68
C ILE A 48 -10.68 1.03 1.02
N SER A 49 -11.69 1.52 1.73
CA SER A 49 -11.72 2.92 2.21
C SER A 49 -11.44 2.99 3.70
N VAL A 50 -10.34 3.65 4.07
CA VAL A 50 -9.85 3.72 5.46
C VAL A 50 -9.48 5.15 5.87
N SER A 51 -9.69 5.47 7.13
CA SER A 51 -9.09 6.61 7.81
C SER A 51 -7.63 6.31 8.21
N LEU A 52 -6.87 7.34 8.62
CA LEU A 52 -5.51 7.16 9.12
C LEU A 52 -5.41 6.25 10.36
N SER A 53 -6.44 6.25 11.21
CA SER A 53 -6.49 5.34 12.36
C SER A 53 -6.71 3.89 11.95
N GLU A 54 -7.60 3.65 10.98
CA GLU A 54 -7.88 2.31 10.46
C GLU A 54 -6.71 1.76 9.63
N LEU A 55 -5.95 2.65 8.96
CA LEU A 55 -4.74 2.28 8.23
C LEU A 55 -3.70 1.60 9.14
N LYS A 56 -3.58 2.03 10.40
CA LYS A 56 -2.66 1.39 11.36
C LYS A 56 -2.99 -0.07 11.57
N THR A 57 -4.28 -0.40 11.68
CA THR A 57 -4.76 -1.78 11.79
C THR A 57 -4.40 -2.60 10.56
N ILE A 58 -4.40 -2.00 9.37
CA ILE A 58 -3.89 -2.65 8.15
C ILE A 58 -2.37 -2.85 8.24
N GLN A 59 -1.60 -1.84 8.64
CA GLN A 59 -0.14 -1.92 8.76
C GLN A 59 0.31 -2.99 9.77
N GLU A 60 -0.38 -3.11 10.90
CA GLU A 60 -0.11 -4.14 11.94
C GLU A 60 -0.44 -5.55 11.45
N ASN A 61 -1.33 -5.68 10.48
CA ASN A 61 -1.70 -6.96 9.90
C ASN A 61 -0.90 -7.28 8.63
N MET A 62 -0.04 -6.39 8.15
CA MET A 62 0.85 -6.72 7.04
C MET A 62 1.91 -7.73 7.47
N ILE A 63 2.28 -8.63 6.56
CA ILE A 63 3.36 -9.59 6.80
C ILE A 63 4.64 -8.84 7.12
N HIS A 64 5.40 -9.38 8.08
CA HIS A 64 6.69 -8.85 8.48
C HIS A 64 7.66 -8.78 7.30
N HIS A 65 8.49 -7.75 7.29
CA HIS A 65 9.54 -7.56 6.30
C HIS A 65 10.43 -8.82 6.24
N PHE A 66 10.61 -9.37 5.03
CA PHE A 66 11.33 -10.62 4.75
C PHE A 66 10.66 -11.95 5.16
N GLU A 67 9.46 -11.96 5.73
CA GLU A 67 8.81 -13.21 6.19
C GLU A 67 7.74 -13.77 5.24
N GLY A 68 7.42 -13.09 4.14
CA GLY A 68 6.46 -13.60 3.16
C GLY A 68 6.54 -12.91 1.81
N PRO A 69 5.55 -13.14 0.94
CA PRO A 69 5.52 -12.47 -0.36
C PRO A 69 5.41 -10.96 -0.14
N GLU A 70 6.28 -10.21 -0.80
CA GLU A 70 6.02 -8.80 -1.11
C GLU A 70 4.65 -8.65 -1.78
N PRO A 71 4.01 -7.48 -1.76
CA PRO A 71 4.52 -6.21 -1.23
C PRO A 71 4.11 -5.92 0.22
N TRP A 72 5.05 -5.44 1.04
CA TRP A 72 4.78 -4.99 2.42
C TRP A 72 4.38 -3.50 2.49
N TYR A 73 3.59 -3.04 1.51
CA TYR A 73 3.11 -1.66 1.44
C TYR A 73 1.73 -1.58 0.79
N THR A 74 1.08 -0.43 0.97
CA THR A 74 -0.18 -0.05 0.33
C THR A 74 -0.09 1.40 -0.13
N TYR A 75 -0.85 1.74 -1.17
CA TYR A 75 -0.99 3.12 -1.62
C TYR A 75 -2.44 3.42 -2.00
N GLY A 76 -2.80 4.70 -2.01
CA GLY A 76 -4.15 5.13 -2.29
C GLY A 76 -4.31 6.63 -2.49
N TYR A 77 -5.55 7.05 -2.70
CA TYR A 77 -5.92 8.44 -2.97
C TYR A 77 -6.95 8.91 -1.95
N SER A 78 -6.89 10.19 -1.56
CA SER A 78 -7.90 10.77 -0.67
C SER A 78 -9.27 10.74 -1.35
N THR A 79 -10.32 10.44 -0.58
CA THR A 79 -11.70 10.39 -1.09
C THR A 79 -12.28 11.76 -1.37
N THR A 80 -11.64 12.83 -0.86
CA THR A 80 -12.10 14.21 -0.98
C THR A 80 -11.16 15.09 -1.78
N ASP A 81 -9.90 14.66 -1.97
CA ASP A 81 -8.88 15.38 -2.71
C ASP A 81 -8.09 14.39 -3.60
N ASN A 82 -8.44 14.32 -4.89
CA ASN A 82 -7.84 13.36 -5.82
C ASN A 82 -6.35 13.63 -6.09
N ASP A 83 -5.84 14.82 -5.77
CA ASP A 83 -4.41 15.13 -5.90
C ASP A 83 -3.63 14.61 -4.69
N LYS A 84 -4.30 14.31 -3.57
CA LYS A 84 -3.65 13.83 -2.35
C LYS A 84 -3.53 12.31 -2.35
N ILE A 85 -2.29 11.86 -2.19
CA ILE A 85 -1.89 10.45 -2.23
C ILE A 85 -1.41 10.02 -0.85
N ILE A 86 -1.67 8.76 -0.51
CA ILE A 86 -1.11 8.10 0.66
C ILE A 86 -0.31 6.87 0.22
N CYS A 87 0.83 6.62 0.88
CA CYS A 87 1.59 5.39 0.79
C CYS A 87 2.00 4.98 2.19
N ALA A 88 1.75 3.73 2.57
CA ALA A 88 2.06 3.21 3.89
C ALA A 88 2.74 1.85 3.80
N PHE A 89 3.73 1.63 4.66
CA PHE A 89 4.49 0.38 4.77
C PHE A 89 4.02 -0.40 6.00
N GLY A 90 4.14 -1.73 5.97
CA GLY A 90 3.77 -2.60 7.10
C GLY A 90 4.47 -2.19 8.39
N ALA A 91 3.85 -2.47 9.55
CA ALA A 91 4.34 -2.01 10.86
C ALA A 91 5.76 -2.53 11.19
N ASP A 92 6.17 -3.65 10.59
CA ASP A 92 7.51 -4.23 10.74
C ASP A 92 8.36 -4.24 9.43
N ASP A 93 8.06 -3.35 8.47
CA ASP A 93 8.64 -2.04 8.62
C ASP A 93 9.75 -1.90 9.65
N GLY A 94 11.04 -2.13 9.46
CA GLY A 94 12.02 -1.81 10.54
C GLY A 94 12.09 -0.33 11.01
N ASN A 95 11.04 0.50 10.82
CA ASN A 95 10.79 1.84 11.35
C ASN A 95 9.34 2.02 11.90
N ASN A 96 8.66 0.96 12.36
CA ASN A 96 7.29 1.04 12.92
C ASN A 96 6.20 1.47 11.90
N GLY A 97 6.34 1.14 10.63
CA GLY A 97 5.31 1.38 9.61
C GLY A 97 5.25 2.84 9.16
N LYS A 98 6.14 3.19 8.23
CA LYS A 98 6.20 4.55 7.69
C LYS A 98 4.97 4.88 6.83
N VAL A 99 4.42 6.09 7.01
CA VAL A 99 3.32 6.62 6.19
C VAL A 99 3.78 7.92 5.54
N PHE A 100 3.51 8.03 4.24
CA PHE A 100 3.76 9.22 3.44
C PHE A 100 2.42 9.73 2.89
N ILE A 101 2.19 11.04 2.99
CA ILE A 101 1.03 11.71 2.41
C ILE A 101 1.57 12.90 1.62
N PHE A 102 1.23 12.99 0.34
CA PHE A 102 1.81 13.97 -0.58
C PHE A 102 0.85 14.37 -1.69
N SER A 103 1.13 15.50 -2.35
CA SER A 103 0.39 15.96 -3.53
C SER A 103 1.00 15.34 -4.79
N LYS A 104 0.16 14.75 -5.64
CA LYS A 104 0.54 14.19 -6.94
C LYS A 104 1.27 15.21 -7.80
N ASN A 105 0.89 16.48 -7.74
CA ASN A 105 1.36 17.50 -8.68
C ASN A 105 2.61 18.24 -8.18
N ASP A 106 2.91 18.20 -6.88
CA ASP A 106 3.93 19.07 -6.28
C ASP A 106 5.14 18.29 -5.74
N ASP A 107 5.01 16.98 -5.51
CA ASP A 107 5.95 16.25 -4.66
C ASP A 107 6.67 15.09 -5.37
N LYS A 108 7.23 15.34 -6.57
CA LYS A 108 8.08 14.35 -7.28
C LYS A 108 9.21 13.81 -6.39
N GLU A 109 9.86 14.68 -5.62
CA GLU A 109 10.94 14.31 -4.71
C GLU A 109 10.46 13.35 -3.60
N ILE A 110 9.25 13.57 -3.05
CA ILE A 110 8.68 12.65 -2.06
C ILE A 110 8.39 11.30 -2.69
N TYR A 111 7.87 11.28 -3.93
CA TYR A 111 7.63 10.02 -4.62
C TYR A 111 8.94 9.23 -4.86
N GLU A 112 10.00 9.89 -5.30
CA GLU A 112 11.32 9.26 -5.43
C GLU A 112 11.86 8.75 -4.07
N ASN A 113 11.62 9.51 -3.00
CA ASN A 113 11.97 9.09 -1.64
C ASN A 113 11.21 7.84 -1.20
N ILE A 114 9.93 7.72 -1.54
CA ILE A 114 9.12 6.54 -1.26
C ILE A 114 9.66 5.33 -2.01
N LEU A 115 9.96 5.47 -3.31
CA LEU A 115 10.51 4.38 -4.12
C LEU A 115 11.85 3.88 -3.55
N ARG A 116 12.77 4.81 -3.26
CA ARG A 116 14.05 4.47 -2.63
C ARG A 116 13.86 3.80 -1.27
N TYR A 117 12.94 4.30 -0.45
CA TYR A 117 12.66 3.72 0.86
C TYR A 117 12.18 2.27 0.74
N GLY A 118 11.29 1.96 -0.21
CA GLY A 118 10.85 0.59 -0.40
C GLY A 118 11.91 -0.32 -1.03
N GLU A 119 12.76 0.19 -1.93
CA GLU A 119 13.92 -0.56 -2.44
C GLU A 119 14.90 -0.94 -1.33
N GLU A 120 15.17 -0.02 -0.38
CA GLU A 120 15.96 -0.31 0.83
C GLU A 120 15.32 -1.39 1.72
N ARG A 121 14.00 -1.60 1.58
CA ARG A 121 13.22 -2.68 2.21
C ARG A 121 13.01 -3.87 1.29
N GLY A 122 13.78 -4.01 0.22
CA GLY A 122 13.72 -5.14 -0.69
C GLY A 122 12.45 -5.22 -1.54
N ILE A 123 11.62 -4.17 -1.58
CA ILE A 123 10.45 -4.10 -2.47
C ILE A 123 10.92 -3.57 -3.83
N PRO A 124 10.80 -4.32 -4.92
CA PRO A 124 11.22 -3.88 -6.24
C PRO A 124 10.44 -2.64 -6.69
N LYS A 125 11.17 -1.70 -7.30
CA LYS A 125 10.63 -0.39 -7.70
C LYS A 125 9.47 -0.47 -8.68
N ASP A 126 9.46 -1.47 -9.55
CA ASP A 126 8.39 -1.75 -10.51
C ASP A 126 7.07 -2.11 -9.82
N VAL A 127 7.12 -2.84 -8.70
CA VAL A 127 5.94 -3.10 -7.86
C VAL A 127 5.40 -1.79 -7.30
N MET A 128 6.29 -0.91 -6.84
CA MET A 128 5.95 0.39 -6.25
C MET A 128 5.67 1.52 -7.25
N ASN A 129 5.72 1.25 -8.56
CA ASN A 129 5.55 2.28 -9.58
C ASN A 129 4.06 2.61 -9.82
N PHE A 130 3.35 3.02 -8.78
CA PHE A 130 1.92 3.38 -8.82
C PHE A 130 1.62 4.75 -9.43
N LEU A 131 2.65 5.54 -9.78
CA LEU A 131 2.52 6.83 -10.48
C LEU A 131 3.46 6.92 -11.69
N PRO A 132 3.27 6.10 -12.74
CA PRO A 132 4.20 6.01 -13.86
C PRO A 132 4.33 7.32 -14.67
N SER A 133 3.36 8.24 -14.57
CA SER A 133 3.33 9.52 -15.27
C SER A 133 4.14 10.64 -14.61
N LEU A 134 4.67 10.42 -13.40
CA LEU A 134 5.40 11.45 -12.62
C LEU A 134 6.91 11.53 -12.94
N LYS A 135 7.37 10.89 -14.02
CA LYS A 135 8.75 11.01 -14.53
C LYS A 135 9.07 12.45 -14.94
#